data_AF-A0A0D0CEB0-F1
#
_entry.id   AF-A0A0D0CEB0-F1
#
_cell.length_a   1.000
_cell.length_b   1.000
_cell.length_c   1.000
_cell.angle_alpha   90.00
_cell.angle_beta   90.00
_cell.angle_gamma   90.00
#
_symmetry.space_group_name_H-M   'P 1'
#
loop_
_entity.id
_entity.type
_entity.pdbx_description
1 polymer ?
#
loop_
_entity_poly.entity_id
_entity_poly.type
_entity_poly.pdbx_seq_one_letter_code
_entity_poly.pdbx_strand_id
1 'polypeptide(L)'
;LKLEVKTLPDPVCEPCMAGKMHANPFPSSEWHASCPIKLMHTDVHQLPYRTFTVHHYWAMFIDDYSWYHFVLPMHTKFDLFAAFKEFKAYAENQSEWRIKTLRDNKGGEYMSQAMLDF
;
A
#
# COMPACT_ATOMS: atom_id res chain seq x y z
N LEU A 1 29.83 32.10 8.97
CA LEU A 1 28.95 33.29 8.96
C LEU A 1 28.34 33.42 10.35
N LYS A 2 28.68 34.45 11.13
CA LYS A 2 27.96 34.78 12.38
C LYS A 2 27.00 35.90 12.04
N LEU A 3 25.70 35.63 12.11
CA LEU A 3 24.68 36.65 11.94
C LEU A 3 24.56 37.41 13.27
N GLU A 4 25.05 38.65 13.29
CA GLU A 4 24.84 39.56 14.42
C GLU A 4 23.46 40.20 14.28
N VAL A 5 22.46 39.57 14.89
CA VAL A 5 21.08 40.11 14.93
C VAL A 5 20.95 40.99 16.18
N LYS A 6 20.72 42.29 15.97
CA LYS A 6 20.60 43.30 17.04
C LYS A 6 19.20 43.38 17.65
N THR A 7 18.23 42.67 17.09
CA THR A 7 16.84 42.64 17.52
C THR A 7 16.52 41.32 18.19
N LEU A 8 15.69 41.35 19.23
CA LEU A 8 15.16 40.13 19.84
C LEU A 8 14.37 39.35 18.77
N PRO A 9 14.51 38.02 18.71
CA PRO A 9 13.76 37.21 17.76
C PRO A 9 12.26 37.38 18.03
N ASP A 10 11.48 37.42 16.95
CA ASP A 10 10.02 37.41 17.03
C ASP A 10 9.60 36.17 17.84
N PRO A 11 8.72 36.31 18.85
CA PRO A 11 8.15 35.15 19.55
C PRO A 11 7.51 34.14 18.60
N VAL A 12 7.06 34.57 17.42
CA VAL A 12 6.47 33.74 16.38
C VAL A 12 7.29 33.84 15.09
N CYS A 13 8.05 32.79 14.79
CA CYS A 13 8.81 32.69 13.54
C CYS A 13 7.97 31.98 12.47
N GLU A 14 7.39 32.73 11.51
CA GLU A 14 6.60 32.15 10.42
C GLU A 14 7.32 31.03 9.64
N PRO A 15 8.60 31.16 9.24
CA PRO A 15 9.32 30.06 8.60
C PRO A 15 9.42 28.80 9.46
N CYS A 16 9.60 28.95 10.78
CA CYS A 16 9.63 27.82 11.69
C CYS A 16 8.24 27.18 11.86
N MET A 17 7.17 27.97 11.85
CA MET A 17 5.81 27.44 11.88
C MET A 17 5.52 26.66 10.59
N ALA A 18 5.79 27.22 9.42
CA ALA A 18 5.58 26.56 8.14
C ALA A 18 6.39 25.26 8.02
N GLY A 19 7.65 25.24 8.50
CA GLY A 19 8.50 24.05 8.47
C GLY A 19 8.15 22.97 9.50
N LYS A 20 7.41 23.31 10.56
CA LYS A 20 7.00 22.37 11.63
C LYS A 20 5.50 22.12 11.69
N MET A 21 4.73 22.65 10.75
CA MET A 21 3.29 22.48 10.71
C MET A 21 2.97 21.03 10.36
N HIS A 22 2.34 20.31 11.28
CA HIS A 22 1.79 18.99 11.00
C HIS A 22 0.53 19.14 10.14
N ALA A 23 0.29 18.17 9.26
CA ALA A 23 -1.00 18.07 8.59
C ALA A 23 -2.10 17.88 9.63
N ASN A 24 -3.28 18.48 9.39
CA ASN A 24 -4.46 18.16 10.17
C ASN A 24 -4.77 16.66 10.06
N PRO A 25 -5.40 16.05 11.10
CA PRO A 25 -5.84 14.66 11.02
C PRO A 25 -6.70 14.43 9.78
N PHE A 26 -6.46 13.32 9.08
CA PHE A 26 -7.32 12.92 7.98
C PHE A 26 -8.70 12.56 8.52
N PRO A 27 -9.79 13.00 7.85
CA PRO A 27 -11.14 12.58 8.23
C PRO A 27 -11.27 11.05 8.08
N SER A 28 -12.11 10.45 8.92
CA SER A 28 -12.46 9.03 8.77
C SER A 28 -13.12 8.79 7.42
N SER A 29 -12.72 7.73 6.73
CA SER A 29 -13.43 7.28 5.53
C SER A 29 -14.80 6.75 5.92
N GLU A 30 -15.87 7.30 5.34
CA GLU A 30 -17.22 6.74 5.44
C GLU A 30 -17.42 5.54 4.50
N TRP A 31 -16.45 5.31 3.61
CA TRP A 31 -16.54 4.30 2.57
C TRP A 31 -15.89 2.99 3.05
N HIS A 32 -16.64 1.90 2.92
CA HIS A 32 -16.24 0.51 3.14
C HIS A 32 -16.90 -0.36 2.07
N ALA A 33 -16.25 -1.45 1.67
CA ALA A 33 -16.81 -2.40 0.72
C ALA A 33 -18.12 -2.99 1.27
N SER A 34 -19.11 -3.16 0.39
CA SER A 34 -20.45 -3.66 0.75
C SER A 34 -20.58 -5.19 0.68
N CYS A 35 -19.61 -5.85 0.06
CA CYS A 35 -19.58 -7.30 -0.12
C CYS A 35 -18.13 -7.80 -0.26
N PRO A 36 -17.88 -9.10 0.00
CA PRO A 36 -16.54 -9.68 -0.07
C PRO A 36 -15.86 -9.40 -1.41
N ILE A 37 -14.55 -9.16 -1.35
CA ILE A 37 -13.62 -9.00 -2.48
C ILE A 37 -13.97 -7.88 -3.48
N LYS A 38 -14.97 -7.04 -3.17
CA LYS A 38 -15.34 -5.90 -4.02
C LYS A 38 -14.19 -4.90 -4.13
N LEU A 39 -13.52 -4.59 -3.02
CA LEU A 39 -12.27 -3.84 -3.01
C LEU A 39 -11.19 -4.69 -2.33
N MET A 40 -10.12 -4.91 -3.07
CA MET A 40 -8.92 -5.56 -2.58
C MET A 40 -7.81 -4.52 -2.46
N HIS A 41 -7.20 -4.41 -1.29
CA HIS A 41 -5.96 -3.65 -1.13
C HIS A 41 -4.77 -4.58 -1.30
N THR A 42 -3.72 -4.12 -1.93
CA THR A 42 -2.52 -4.93 -2.14
C THR A 42 -1.25 -4.14 -1.92
N ASP A 43 -0.25 -4.83 -1.37
CA ASP A 43 1.10 -4.29 -1.22
C ASP A 43 2.15 -5.40 -1.29
N VAL A 44 3.36 -5.04 -1.69
CA VAL A 44 4.52 -5.94 -1.74
C VAL A 44 5.50 -5.53 -0.65
N HIS A 45 5.85 -6.48 0.22
CA HIS A 45 6.93 -6.23 1.18
C HIS A 45 8.11 -7.16 0.94
N GLN A 46 9.27 -6.64 1.30
CA GLN A 46 10.52 -7.38 1.35
C GLN A 46 10.72 -7.95 2.75
N LEU A 47 11.13 -9.21 2.81
CA LEU A 47 11.47 -9.88 4.05
C LEU A 47 12.94 -9.55 4.43
N PRO A 48 13.23 -9.32 5.72
CA PRO A 48 14.60 -9.02 6.16
C PRO A 48 15.53 -10.22 6.04
N TYR A 49 14.98 -11.44 6.00
CA TYR A 49 15.69 -12.69 5.80
C TYR A 49 14.97 -13.56 4.79
N ARG A 50 15.72 -14.44 4.12
CA ARG A 50 15.15 -15.46 3.24
C ARG A 50 14.32 -16.43 4.06
N THR A 51 13.13 -16.76 3.56
CA THR A 51 12.37 -17.89 4.11
C THR A 51 13.12 -19.20 3.89
N PHE A 52 12.68 -20.27 4.57
CA PHE A 52 13.21 -21.61 4.38
C PHE A 52 13.15 -22.08 2.91
N THR A 53 12.16 -21.60 2.16
CA THR A 53 11.96 -21.86 0.72
C THR A 53 12.57 -20.78 -0.19
N VAL A 54 13.46 -19.92 0.34
CA VAL A 54 14.24 -18.94 -0.44
C VAL A 54 13.40 -17.83 -1.09
N HIS A 55 12.27 -17.47 -0.49
CA HIS A 55 11.50 -16.28 -0.87
C HIS A 55 12.01 -15.04 -0.14
N HIS A 56 12.04 -13.90 -0.84
CA HIS A 56 12.50 -12.60 -0.33
C HIS A 56 11.40 -11.56 -0.24
N TYR A 57 10.28 -11.82 -0.89
CA TYR A 57 9.15 -10.91 -0.95
C TYR A 57 7.88 -11.65 -0.59
N TRP A 58 6.86 -10.91 -0.19
CA TRP A 58 5.50 -11.40 -0.19
C TRP A 58 4.57 -10.38 -0.85
N ALA A 59 3.52 -10.86 -1.50
CA ALA A 59 2.40 -10.04 -1.90
C ALA A 59 1.29 -10.24 -0.86
N MET A 60 0.79 -9.14 -0.31
CA MET A 60 -0.35 -9.14 0.59
C MET A 60 -1.58 -8.65 -0.18
N PHE A 61 -2.70 -9.34 0.01
CA PHE A 61 -4.02 -8.97 -0.52
C PHE A 61 -4.99 -8.93 0.65
N ILE A 62 -5.60 -7.78 0.89
CA ILE A 62 -6.50 -7.54 2.01
C ILE A 62 -7.88 -7.24 1.44
N ASP A 63 -8.87 -8.05 1.81
CA ASP A 63 -10.27 -7.74 1.51
C ASP A 63 -10.74 -6.60 2.42
N ASP A 64 -11.19 -5.53 1.80
CA ASP A 64 -11.72 -4.37 2.51
C ASP A 64 -12.95 -4.77 3.34
N TYR A 65 -13.85 -5.62 2.81
CA TYR A 65 -15.10 -5.98 3.50
C TYR A 65 -14.86 -6.77 4.80
N SER A 66 -14.15 -7.90 4.69
CA SER A 66 -13.99 -8.86 5.78
C SER A 66 -12.72 -8.69 6.60
N TRP A 67 -11.81 -7.81 6.19
CA TRP A 67 -10.44 -7.72 6.73
C TRP A 67 -9.66 -9.03 6.59
N TYR A 68 -10.04 -9.92 5.67
CA TYR A 68 -9.32 -11.15 5.43
C TYR A 68 -8.01 -10.86 4.69
N HIS A 69 -6.90 -11.40 5.20
CA HIS A 69 -5.56 -11.25 4.63
C HIS A 69 -5.13 -12.52 3.91
N PHE A 70 -4.72 -12.37 2.66
CA PHE A 70 -4.03 -13.40 1.88
C PHE A 70 -2.58 -12.96 1.64
N VAL A 71 -1.65 -13.88 1.86
CA VAL A 71 -0.21 -13.62 1.69
C VAL A 71 0.38 -14.69 0.81
N LEU A 72 0.99 -14.27 -0.30
CA LEU A 72 1.69 -15.15 -1.23
C LEU A 72 3.19 -14.84 -1.23
N PRO A 73 4.07 -15.79 -0.87
CA PRO A 73 5.50 -15.59 -0.92
C PRO A 73 6.01 -15.54 -2.36
N MET A 74 7.05 -14.73 -2.62
CA MET A 74 7.61 -14.46 -3.94
C MET A 74 9.14 -14.42 -3.92
N HIS A 75 9.78 -14.88 -4.99
CA HIS A 75 11.25 -14.83 -5.11
C HIS A 75 11.72 -13.42 -5.48
N THR A 76 10.99 -12.74 -6.35
CA THR A 76 11.27 -11.38 -6.82
C THR A 76 10.00 -10.53 -6.81
N LYS A 77 10.13 -9.20 -6.87
CA LYS A 77 8.98 -8.29 -7.01
C LYS A 77 8.23 -8.46 -8.33
N PHE A 78 8.90 -8.98 -9.37
CA PHE A 78 8.31 -9.19 -10.68
C PHE A 78 7.32 -10.37 -10.72
N ASP A 79 7.36 -11.24 -9.70
CA ASP A 79 6.45 -12.38 -9.58
C ASP A 79 5.03 -11.95 -9.17
N LEU A 80 4.83 -10.66 -8.83
CA LEU A 80 3.55 -10.11 -8.37
C LEU A 80 2.39 -10.41 -9.31
N PHE A 81 2.57 -10.26 -10.62
CA PHE A 81 1.49 -10.52 -11.57
C PHE A 81 1.07 -11.99 -11.59
N ALA A 82 2.04 -12.91 -11.45
CA ALA A 82 1.74 -14.33 -11.34
C ALA A 82 0.99 -14.64 -10.03
N ALA A 83 1.46 -14.10 -8.90
CA ALA A 83 0.80 -14.23 -7.61
C ALA A 83 -0.63 -13.64 -7.63
N PHE A 84 -0.83 -12.50 -8.29
CA PHE A 84 -2.15 -11.89 -8.42
C PHE A 84 -3.13 -12.75 -9.21
N LYS A 85 -2.70 -13.38 -10.31
CA LYS A 85 -3.55 -14.29 -11.07
C LYS A 85 -3.98 -15.50 -10.24
N GLU A 86 -3.04 -16.09 -9.50
CA GLU A 86 -3.33 -17.20 -8.58
C GLU A 86 -4.32 -16.77 -7.49
N PHE A 87 -4.05 -15.62 -6.86
CA PHE A 87 -4.93 -15.05 -5.84
C PHE A 87 -6.34 -14.78 -6.38
N LYS A 88 -6.47 -14.12 -7.54
CA LYS A 88 -7.77 -13.81 -8.15
C LYS A 88 -8.57 -15.08 -8.43
N ALA A 89 -7.94 -16.08 -9.05
CA ALA A 89 -8.61 -17.34 -9.34
C ALA A 89 -9.07 -18.03 -8.05
N TYR A 90 -8.23 -18.04 -7.01
CA TYR A 90 -8.60 -18.58 -5.71
C TYR A 90 -9.77 -17.81 -5.09
N ALA A 91 -9.65 -16.49 -4.95
CA ALA A 91 -10.61 -15.64 -4.26
C ALA A 91 -11.99 -15.68 -4.91
N GLU A 92 -12.05 -15.53 -6.24
CA GLU A 92 -13.32 -15.53 -6.96
C GLU A 92 -14.01 -16.91 -6.93
N ASN A 93 -13.25 -18.00 -6.95
CA ASN A 93 -13.79 -19.35 -6.83
C ASN A 93 -14.30 -19.66 -5.41
N GLN A 94 -13.61 -19.18 -4.37
CA GLN A 94 -14.01 -19.45 -2.99
C GLN A 94 -15.21 -18.59 -2.54
N SER A 95 -15.29 -17.34 -3.01
CA SER A 95 -16.33 -16.44 -2.56
C SER A 95 -17.56 -16.41 -3.47
N GLU A 96 -17.49 -16.97 -4.69
CA GLU A 96 -18.49 -16.82 -5.77
C GLU A 96 -18.76 -15.35 -6.17
N TRP A 97 -17.87 -14.45 -5.77
CA TRP A 97 -17.90 -13.03 -6.15
C TRP A 97 -16.77 -12.75 -7.14
N ARG A 98 -16.75 -11.55 -7.73
CA ARG A 98 -15.65 -11.10 -8.58
C ARG A 98 -14.97 -9.89 -7.98
N ILE A 99 -13.64 -9.84 -8.11
CA ILE A 99 -12.87 -8.67 -7.72
C ILE A 99 -13.31 -7.50 -8.60
N LYS A 100 -13.75 -6.40 -7.98
CA LYS A 100 -14.21 -5.20 -8.72
C LYS A 100 -13.16 -4.12 -8.80
N THR A 101 -12.37 -3.97 -7.75
CA THR A 101 -11.35 -2.94 -7.68
C THR A 101 -10.15 -3.45 -6.91
N LEU A 102 -8.97 -3.21 -7.47
CA LEU A 102 -7.69 -3.41 -6.80
C LEU A 102 -7.15 -2.02 -6.44
N ARG A 103 -6.67 -1.85 -5.21
CA ARG A 103 -5.99 -0.63 -4.74
C ARG A 103 -4.57 -0.98 -4.33
N ASP A 104 -3.62 -0.45 -5.08
CA ASP A 104 -2.19 -0.59 -4.87
C ASP A 104 -1.52 0.76 -4.59
N ASN A 105 -0.23 0.72 -4.23
CA ASN A 105 0.59 1.90 -3.96
C ASN A 105 1.21 2.54 -5.23
N LYS A 106 0.87 2.04 -6.42
CA LYS A 106 1.42 2.41 -7.73
C LYS A 106 2.93 2.19 -7.86
N GLY A 107 3.47 1.21 -7.13
CA GLY A 107 4.83 0.72 -7.28
C GLY A 107 5.10 0.21 -8.71
N GLY A 108 6.37 0.21 -9.12
CA GLY A 108 6.74 -0.17 -10.50
C GLY A 108 6.27 -1.57 -10.90
N GLU A 109 6.19 -2.49 -9.93
CA GLU A 109 5.65 -3.83 -10.09
C GLU A 109 4.16 -3.87 -10.48
N TYR A 110 3.37 -2.89 -10.02
CA TYR A 110 1.95 -2.74 -10.36
C TYR A 110 1.72 -2.03 -11.69
N MET A 111 2.72 -1.30 -12.19
CA MET A 111 2.61 -0.47 -13.41
C MET A 111 3.09 -1.19 -14.68
N SER A 112 3.29 -2.51 -14.62
CA SER A 112 3.62 -3.29 -15.82
C SER A 112 2.43 -3.37 -16.77
N GLN A 113 2.68 -3.36 -18.09
CA GLN A 113 1.61 -3.42 -19.10
C GLN A 113 0.72 -4.67 -18.90
N ALA A 114 1.33 -5.81 -18.55
CA ALA A 114 0.60 -7.05 -18.28
C ALA A 114 -0.37 -6.93 -17.10
N MET A 115 -0.04 -6.14 -16.07
CA MET A 115 -0.92 -5.89 -14.92
C MET A 115 -2.05 -4.93 -15.30
N LEU A 116 -1.75 -3.89 -16.09
CA LEU A 116 -2.72 -2.87 -16.51
C LEU A 116 -3.75 -3.40 -17.52
N ASP A 117 -3.34 -4.33 -18.38
CA ASP A 117 -4.21 -4.93 -19.41
C ASP A 117 -5.13 -6.03 -18.87
N PHE A 118 -4.90 -6.49 -17.64
CA PHE A 118 -5.57 -7.66 -17.03
C PHE A 118 -6.79 -7.28 -16.17
#